data_AF-A0A524H6I2-F1
#
_entry.id   AF-A0A524H6I2-F1
#
_cell.length_a   1.000
_cell.length_b   1.000
_cell.length_c   1.000
_cell.angle_alpha   90.00
_cell.angle_beta   90.00
_cell.angle_gamma   90.00
#
_symmetry.space_group_name_H-M   'P 1'
#
loop_
_entity.id
_entity.type
_entity.pdbx_description
1 polymer ?
#
loop_
_entity_poly.entity_id
_entity_poly.type
_entity_poly.pdbx_seq_one_letter_code
_entity_poly.pdbx_strand_id
1 'polypeptide(L)'
;MSEMNGTMPERRAFLRRVALGGLALAGAGALRAQGATQGASGSGEAGRLYNPNAVQQRAPTVGADNDAQIMELEKTLKCQCGCNLDIYTCRTTDFTCTTSPALHREIVALWNDNRTADQIREEFVREYGEQALMAPKAEGFNLAGYFVPGIVMLFGIGILSMWILRRQRQVAAVPSLAATEAIDIAAVSGATPEELERLRRALAEVKD
;
A
#
# COMPACT_ATOMS: atom_id res chain seq x y z
N MET A 1 -16.42 -42.35 32.29
CA MET A 1 -15.74 -41.05 32.08
C MET A 1 -15.36 -41.00 30.60
N SER A 2 -16.34 -40.80 29.73
CA SER A 2 -16.70 -39.53 29.05
C SER A 2 -15.59 -38.94 28.18
N GLU A 3 -15.92 -38.92 26.89
CA GLU A 3 -15.19 -38.48 25.71
C GLU A 3 -14.74 -37.01 25.75
N MET A 4 -13.65 -36.69 25.05
CA MET A 4 -13.29 -35.31 24.67
C MET A 4 -13.29 -35.18 23.16
N ASN A 5 -14.42 -34.68 22.65
CA ASN A 5 -14.69 -34.33 21.27
C ASN A 5 -14.33 -32.84 21.06
N GLY A 6 -13.31 -32.55 20.26
CA GLY A 6 -12.81 -31.19 20.02
C GLY A 6 -13.50 -30.52 18.83
N THR A 7 -14.65 -29.88 19.06
CA THR A 7 -15.40 -29.14 18.03
C THR A 7 -15.15 -27.63 18.09
N MET A 8 -14.41 -27.13 17.10
CA MET A 8 -14.79 -25.99 16.25
C MET A 8 -15.55 -24.79 16.90
N PRO A 9 -14.97 -23.99 17.84
CA PRO A 9 -15.57 -22.70 18.25
C PRO A 9 -14.74 -21.47 17.83
N GLU A 10 -13.49 -21.63 17.40
CA GLU A 10 -12.52 -20.52 17.31
C GLU A 10 -12.73 -19.55 16.14
N ARG A 11 -13.21 -20.02 14.97
CA ARG A 11 -13.33 -19.15 13.78
C ARG A 11 -14.43 -18.09 13.92
N ARG A 12 -15.48 -18.36 14.69
CA ARG A 12 -16.60 -17.42 14.92
C ARG A 12 -16.28 -16.39 16.01
N ALA A 13 -15.46 -16.75 16.99
CA ALA A 13 -15.00 -15.84 18.04
C ALA A 13 -14.05 -14.75 17.48
N PHE A 14 -13.21 -15.11 16.51
CA PHE A 14 -12.29 -14.18 15.86
C PHE A 14 -13.03 -13.10 15.04
N LEU A 15 -14.04 -13.49 14.26
CA LEU A 15 -14.85 -12.55 13.46
C LEU A 15 -15.68 -11.58 14.33
N ARG A 16 -16.10 -12.02 15.52
CA ARG A 16 -16.88 -11.19 16.45
C ARG A 16 -16.03 -10.12 17.17
N ARG A 17 -14.71 -10.32 17.27
CA ARG A 17 -13.77 -9.32 17.81
C ARG A 17 -13.33 -8.27 16.79
N VAL A 18 -13.43 -8.57 15.48
CA VAL A 18 -13.13 -7.59 14.41
C VAL A 18 -14.30 -6.61 14.19
N ALA A 19 -15.55 -7.04 14.43
CA ALA A 19 -16.75 -6.22 14.18
C ALA A 19 -17.07 -5.16 15.27
N LEU A 20 -16.34 -5.14 16.39
CA LEU A 20 -16.56 -4.18 17.49
C LEU A 20 -15.42 -3.14 17.65
N GLY A 21 -14.44 -3.15 16.74
CA GLY A 21 -13.26 -2.28 16.79
C GLY A 21 -13.35 -0.98 15.97
N GLY A 22 -14.52 -0.65 15.40
CA GLY A 22 -14.65 0.48 14.49
C GLY A 22 -15.91 1.28 14.72
N LEU A 23 -15.93 2.15 15.74
CA LEU A 23 -16.77 3.36 15.84
C LEU A 23 -16.63 4.00 17.24
N ALA A 24 -15.52 4.69 17.51
CA ALA A 24 -15.43 5.59 18.67
C ALA A 24 -14.27 6.58 18.58
N LEU A 25 -14.23 7.45 17.56
CA LEU A 25 -13.46 8.71 17.62
C LEU A 25 -14.21 9.79 16.83
N ALA A 26 -15.41 10.15 17.30
CA ALA A 26 -16.08 11.40 16.93
C ALA A 26 -16.13 12.29 18.18
N GLY A 27 -14.96 12.80 18.57
CA GLY A 27 -14.85 13.85 19.58
C GLY A 27 -15.15 15.20 18.95
N ALA A 28 -16.39 15.67 19.09
CA ALA A 28 -16.78 17.04 18.78
C ALA A 28 -16.15 18.00 19.82
N GLY A 29 -14.91 18.41 19.57
CA GLY A 29 -14.28 19.52 20.29
C GLY A 29 -14.60 20.82 19.58
N ALA A 30 -15.55 21.59 20.10
CA ALA A 30 -15.78 22.97 19.68
C ALA A 30 -14.60 23.85 20.13
N LEU A 31 -13.59 24.02 19.26
CA LEU A 31 -12.59 25.07 19.44
C LEU A 31 -13.25 26.42 19.13
N ARG A 32 -13.42 27.23 20.19
CA ARG A 32 -13.69 28.66 20.05
C ARG A 32 -12.49 29.29 19.34
N ALA A 33 -12.69 29.76 18.11
CA ALA A 33 -11.74 30.61 17.41
C ALA A 33 -11.66 31.96 18.14
N GLN A 34 -10.61 32.17 18.94
CA GLN A 34 -10.20 33.49 19.37
C GLN A 34 -9.41 34.11 18.22
N GLY A 35 -10.10 34.87 17.37
CA GLY A 35 -9.48 35.73 16.39
C GLY A 35 -8.77 36.90 17.09
N ALA A 36 -7.51 36.70 17.47
CA ALA A 36 -6.61 37.81 17.74
C ALA A 36 -5.94 38.19 16.43
N THR A 37 -6.38 39.29 15.82
CA THR A 37 -5.64 39.98 14.76
C THR A 37 -4.33 40.52 15.35
N GLN A 38 -3.28 39.70 15.31
CA GLN A 38 -1.94 40.13 15.65
C GLN A 38 -1.28 40.73 14.41
N GLY A 39 -1.20 42.06 14.38
CA GLY A 39 -0.31 42.77 13.46
C GLY A 39 1.13 42.34 13.75
N ALA A 40 1.76 41.68 12.78
CA ALA A 40 3.10 41.15 12.93
C ALA A 40 4.13 42.29 12.88
N SER A 41 4.65 42.66 14.05
CA SER A 41 5.98 43.26 14.18
C SER A 41 6.91 42.23 14.82
N GLY A 42 7.46 41.34 13.98
CA GLY A 42 8.69 40.59 14.25
C GLY A 42 8.86 39.86 15.59
N SER A 43 7.81 39.27 16.17
CA SER A 43 7.95 38.40 17.35
C SER A 43 6.92 37.26 17.33
N GLY A 44 7.32 36.11 16.77
CA GLY A 44 6.63 34.85 17.06
C GLY A 44 7.05 34.31 18.43
N GLU A 45 6.36 33.26 18.90
CA GLU A 45 6.57 32.61 20.20
C GLU A 45 8.01 32.12 20.44
N ALA A 46 8.80 31.97 19.37
CA ALA A 46 10.21 31.59 19.40
C ALA A 46 11.20 32.73 19.76
N GLY A 47 10.71 33.94 20.07
CA GLY A 47 11.55 35.10 20.41
C GLY A 47 12.07 35.88 19.19
N ARG A 48 12.84 36.95 19.46
CA ARG A 48 13.46 37.77 18.40
C ARG A 48 14.78 37.15 17.97
N LEU A 49 14.98 37.00 16.66
CA LEU A 49 16.29 36.69 16.10
C LEU A 49 17.27 37.81 16.48
N TYR A 50 18.44 37.44 17.01
CA TYR A 50 19.48 38.38 17.44
C TYR A 50 19.93 39.33 16.31
N ASN A 51 19.93 38.83 15.06
CA ASN A 51 20.11 39.65 13.87
C ASN A 51 19.23 39.12 12.71
N PRO A 52 18.08 39.74 12.40
CA PRO A 52 17.20 39.31 11.31
C PRO A 52 17.80 39.51 9.92
N ASN A 53 18.93 40.22 9.80
CA ASN A 53 19.64 40.45 8.54
C ASN A 53 20.76 39.42 8.30
N ALA A 54 21.01 38.51 9.26
CA ALA A 54 21.98 37.42 9.08
C ALA A 54 21.47 36.29 8.16
N VAL A 55 20.18 36.31 7.82
CA VAL A 55 19.52 35.37 6.90
C VAL A 55 18.99 36.12 5.69
N GLN A 56 18.95 35.45 4.54
CA GLN A 56 18.41 36.04 3.32
C GLN A 56 16.91 36.35 3.52
N GLN A 57 16.57 37.64 3.47
CA GLN A 57 15.18 38.06 3.59
C GLN A 57 14.44 37.74 2.30
N ARG A 58 13.39 36.92 2.42
CA ARG A 58 12.44 36.62 1.36
C ARG A 58 11.18 37.46 1.61
N ALA A 59 10.51 37.86 0.53
CA ALA A 59 9.19 38.48 0.65
C ALA A 59 8.25 37.52 1.42
N PRO A 60 7.37 38.04 2.29
CA PRO A 60 6.37 37.20 2.95
C PRO A 60 5.53 36.46 1.92
N THR A 61 5.35 35.16 2.10
CA THR A 61 4.45 34.38 1.26
C THR A 61 3.01 34.84 1.47
N VAL A 62 2.34 35.23 0.40
CA VAL A 62 0.92 35.60 0.42
C VAL A 62 0.05 34.41 0.01
N GLY A 63 -1.25 34.46 0.29
CA GLY A 63 -2.18 33.39 -0.07
C GLY A 63 -2.18 33.07 -1.58
N ALA A 64 -1.93 34.07 -2.42
CA ALA A 64 -1.81 33.91 -3.86
C ALA A 64 -0.61 33.04 -4.29
N ASP A 65 0.48 33.00 -3.51
CA ASP A 65 1.65 32.15 -3.79
C ASP A 65 1.35 30.66 -3.54
N ASN A 66 0.25 30.36 -2.85
CA ASN A 66 -0.20 29.01 -2.53
C ASN A 66 -1.63 28.79 -3.03
N ASP A 67 -1.93 29.28 -4.23
CA ASP A 67 -3.16 28.91 -4.92
C ASP A 67 -3.23 27.39 -5.11
N ALA A 68 -4.38 26.79 -4.85
CA ALA A 68 -4.54 25.33 -4.86
C ALA A 68 -4.23 24.70 -6.23
N GLN A 69 -4.55 25.39 -7.33
CA GLN A 69 -4.31 24.89 -8.68
C GLN A 69 -2.83 25.00 -9.05
N ILE A 70 -2.18 26.10 -8.65
CA ILE A 70 -0.72 26.26 -8.82
C ILE A 70 0.02 25.20 -8.00
N MET A 71 -0.36 24.98 -6.74
CA MET A 71 0.25 23.95 -5.90
C MET A 71 0.11 22.54 -6.50
N GLU A 72 -1.05 22.22 -7.08
CA GLU A 72 -1.25 20.91 -7.71
C GLU A 72 -0.40 20.76 -8.97
N LEU A 73 -0.33 21.80 -9.80
CA LEU A 73 0.57 21.83 -10.95
C LEU A 73 2.04 21.65 -10.55
N GLU A 74 2.50 22.38 -9.54
CA GLU A 74 3.87 22.30 -9.03
C GLU A 74 4.26 20.89 -8.57
N LYS A 75 3.32 20.14 -7.98
CA LYS A 75 3.55 18.74 -7.58
C LYS A 75 3.75 17.78 -8.75
N THR A 76 3.26 18.14 -9.93
CA THR A 76 3.47 17.34 -11.15
C THR A 76 4.80 17.64 -11.83
N LEU A 77 5.51 18.70 -11.41
CA LEU A 77 6.75 19.18 -12.00
C LEU A 77 7.94 18.90 -11.07
N LYS A 78 8.98 18.29 -11.64
CA LYS A 78 10.24 18.03 -10.97
C LYS A 78 11.03 19.32 -10.78
N CYS A 79 11.60 19.50 -9.60
CA CYS A 79 12.50 20.61 -9.34
C CYS A 79 13.88 20.34 -9.96
N GLN A 80 14.44 21.36 -10.60
CA GLN A 80 15.69 21.28 -11.35
C GLN A 80 16.94 21.43 -10.45
N CYS A 81 16.79 21.34 -9.11
CA CYS A 81 17.92 21.37 -8.17
C CYS A 81 18.69 20.05 -8.02
N GLY A 82 18.26 18.97 -8.67
CA GLY A 82 18.89 17.63 -8.50
C GLY A 82 18.48 16.87 -7.24
N CYS A 83 17.71 17.54 -6.38
CA CYS A 83 17.07 17.04 -5.16
C CYS A 83 15.97 15.99 -5.39
N ASN A 84 15.52 15.79 -6.64
CA ASN A 84 14.45 14.86 -7.05
C ASN A 84 13.07 15.08 -6.38
N LEU A 85 12.86 16.23 -5.74
CA LEU A 85 11.58 16.67 -5.19
C LEU A 85 10.79 17.48 -6.24
N ASP A 86 9.49 17.61 -6.04
CA ASP A 86 8.65 18.47 -6.87
C ASP A 86 8.82 19.93 -6.47
N ILE A 87 8.40 20.84 -7.34
CA ILE A 87 8.64 22.28 -7.13
C ILE A 87 7.97 22.77 -5.83
N TYR A 88 6.76 22.26 -5.53
CA TYR A 88 6.03 22.63 -4.32
C TYR A 88 6.70 22.08 -3.07
N THR A 89 6.96 20.77 -3.04
CA THR A 89 7.61 20.11 -1.90
C THR A 89 8.99 20.70 -1.67
N CYS A 90 9.79 20.93 -2.72
CA CYS A 90 11.13 21.50 -2.56
C CYS A 90 11.09 22.92 -2.00
N ARG A 91 10.25 23.82 -2.53
CA ARG A 91 10.18 25.21 -2.03
C ARG A 91 9.65 25.32 -0.60
N THR A 92 8.94 24.30 -0.12
CA THR A 92 8.34 24.27 1.23
C THR A 92 9.12 23.45 2.25
N THR A 93 10.11 22.66 1.81
CA THR A 93 10.92 21.81 2.69
C THR A 93 12.40 22.19 2.72
N ASP A 94 12.96 22.71 1.62
CA ASP A 94 14.34 23.17 1.53
C ASP A 94 14.39 24.71 1.48
N PHE A 95 14.60 25.31 2.64
CA PHE A 95 14.73 26.76 2.77
C PHE A 95 16.08 27.31 2.27
N THR A 96 17.04 26.44 1.94
CA THR A 96 18.33 26.84 1.35
C THR A 96 18.30 26.83 -0.17
N CYS A 97 17.39 26.07 -0.78
CA CYS A 97 17.20 26.05 -2.23
C CYS A 97 16.73 27.42 -2.77
N THR A 98 17.38 27.88 -3.82
CA THR A 98 17.02 29.09 -4.58
C THR A 98 16.33 28.78 -5.91
N THR A 99 16.55 27.58 -6.45
CA THR A 99 15.97 27.10 -7.71
C THR A 99 14.45 26.93 -7.62
N SER A 100 13.95 26.21 -6.62
CA SER A 100 12.52 25.92 -6.50
C SER A 100 11.66 27.18 -6.36
N PRO A 101 12.04 28.17 -5.51
CA PRO A 101 11.34 29.45 -5.47
C PRO A 101 11.39 30.22 -6.79
N ALA A 102 12.44 30.06 -7.60
CA ALA A 102 12.52 30.70 -8.92
C ALA A 102 11.55 30.06 -9.93
N LEU A 103 11.51 28.73 -9.99
CA LEU A 103 10.56 28.00 -10.84
C LEU A 103 9.10 28.27 -10.43
N HIS A 104 8.81 28.40 -9.13
CA HIS A 104 7.49 28.82 -8.66
C HIS A 104 7.07 30.17 -9.26
N ARG A 105 7.97 31.17 -9.23
CA ARG A 105 7.67 32.50 -9.79
C ARG A 105 7.43 32.45 -11.29
N GLU A 106 8.13 31.59 -12.00
CA GLU A 106 7.91 31.35 -13.43
C GLU A 106 6.53 30.73 -13.69
N ILE A 107 6.14 29.72 -12.91
CA ILE A 107 4.80 29.12 -13.00
C ILE A 107 3.71 30.16 -12.72
N VAL A 108 3.88 30.99 -11.68
CA VAL A 108 2.95 32.08 -11.35
C VAL A 108 2.87 33.10 -12.49
N ALA A 109 3.99 33.45 -13.13
CA ALA A 109 3.99 34.35 -14.27
C ALA A 109 3.19 33.78 -15.44
N LEU A 110 3.44 32.52 -15.82
CA LEU A 110 2.69 31.83 -16.87
C LEU A 110 1.20 31.71 -16.55
N TRP A 111 0.88 31.43 -15.29
CA TRP A 111 -0.49 31.36 -14.80
C TRP A 111 -1.22 32.69 -14.97
N ASN A 112 -0.57 33.79 -14.57
CA ASN A 112 -1.11 35.15 -14.72
C ASN A 112 -1.25 35.56 -16.20
N ASP A 113 -0.46 34.97 -17.10
CA ASP A 113 -0.60 35.08 -18.55
C ASP A 113 -1.74 34.22 -19.13
N ASN A 114 -2.66 33.74 -18.28
CA ASN A 114 -3.80 32.88 -18.64
C ASN A 114 -3.40 31.56 -19.31
N ARG A 115 -2.22 31.02 -19.01
CA ARG A 115 -1.86 29.66 -19.44
C ARG A 115 -2.57 28.62 -18.61
N THR A 116 -2.99 27.53 -19.24
CA THR A 116 -3.54 26.38 -18.53
C THR A 116 -2.42 25.56 -17.90
N ALA A 117 -2.75 24.75 -16.88
CA ALA A 117 -1.79 23.84 -16.25
C ALA A 117 -1.10 22.92 -17.27
N ASP A 118 -1.83 22.43 -18.27
CA ASP A 118 -1.28 21.56 -19.32
C ASP A 118 -0.26 22.30 -20.19
N GLN A 119 -0.56 23.55 -20.58
CA GLN A 119 0.37 24.39 -21.35
C GLN A 119 1.63 24.69 -20.55
N ILE A 120 1.52 24.93 -19.23
CA ILE A 120 2.69 25.15 -18.37
C ILE A 120 3.53 23.87 -18.28
N ARG A 121 2.91 22.69 -18.12
CA ARG A 121 3.67 21.42 -18.13
C ARG A 121 4.39 21.21 -19.47
N GLU A 122 3.73 21.51 -20.58
CA GLU A 122 4.34 21.40 -21.92
C GLU A 122 5.51 22.37 -22.10
N GLU A 123 5.40 23.60 -21.58
CA GLU A 123 6.48 24.57 -21.56
C GLU A 123 7.70 24.03 -20.80
N PHE A 124 7.48 23.50 -19.60
CA PHE A 124 8.54 22.88 -18.79
C PHE A 124 9.15 21.65 -19.48
N VAL A 125 8.34 20.82 -20.15
CA VAL A 125 8.85 19.69 -20.93
C VAL A 125 9.66 20.16 -22.13
N ARG A 126 9.26 21.27 -22.77
CA ARG A 126 10.00 21.86 -23.90
C ARG A 126 11.37 22.37 -23.46
N GLU A 127 11.46 22.98 -22.28
CA GLU A 127 12.71 23.55 -21.76
C GLU A 127 13.63 22.50 -21.13
N TYR A 128 13.08 21.60 -20.31
CA TYR A 128 13.85 20.68 -19.47
C TYR A 128 13.78 19.20 -19.90
N GLY A 129 12.95 18.88 -20.90
CA GLY A 129 12.68 17.51 -21.37
C GLY A 129 11.62 16.78 -20.55
N GLU A 130 11.32 15.53 -20.91
CA GLU A 130 10.28 14.74 -20.21
C GLU A 130 10.57 14.49 -18.72
N GLN A 131 11.84 14.53 -18.33
CA GLN A 131 12.28 14.42 -16.94
C GLN A 131 11.83 15.59 -16.04
N ALA A 132 11.31 16.66 -16.64
CA ALA A 132 10.68 17.77 -15.92
C ALA A 132 9.36 17.36 -15.26
N LEU A 133 8.75 16.26 -15.68
CA LEU A 133 7.55 15.73 -15.08
C LEU A 133 7.89 14.74 -13.96
N MET A 134 7.09 14.74 -12.90
CA MET A 134 7.21 13.73 -11.83
C MET A 134 6.82 12.32 -12.29
N ALA A 135 5.94 12.24 -13.27
CA ALA A 135 5.58 11.03 -13.94
C ALA A 135 5.81 11.20 -15.44
N PRO A 136 6.53 10.28 -16.11
CA PRO A 136 6.67 10.31 -17.56
C PRO A 136 5.32 10.34 -18.27
N LYS A 137 5.24 10.82 -19.52
CA LYS A 137 3.99 10.72 -20.29
C LYS A 137 3.67 9.25 -20.56
N ALA A 138 2.41 8.85 -20.44
CA ALA A 138 1.95 7.48 -20.66
C ALA A 138 1.87 7.14 -22.17
N GLU A 139 2.97 7.28 -22.88
CA GLU A 139 3.08 7.08 -24.33
C GLU A 139 4.29 6.21 -24.66
N GLY A 140 4.25 5.49 -25.78
CA GLY A 140 5.36 4.64 -26.25
C GLY A 140 5.81 3.61 -25.21
N PHE A 141 7.11 3.59 -24.90
CA PHE A 141 7.68 2.64 -23.93
C PHE A 141 7.29 2.95 -22.48
N ASN A 142 6.94 4.20 -22.15
CA ASN A 142 6.58 4.60 -20.79
C ASN A 142 5.33 3.87 -20.29
N LEU A 143 4.43 3.45 -21.20
CA LEU A 143 3.25 2.63 -20.88
C LEU A 143 3.62 1.35 -20.11
N ALA A 144 4.80 0.77 -20.37
CA ALA A 144 5.26 -0.40 -19.64
C ALA A 144 5.36 -0.12 -18.13
N GLY A 145 5.81 1.07 -17.73
CA GLY A 145 5.89 1.47 -16.31
C GLY A 145 4.53 1.51 -15.61
N TYR A 146 3.45 1.77 -16.33
CA TYR A 146 2.09 1.82 -15.80
C TYR A 146 1.42 0.45 -15.71
N PHE A 147 1.65 -0.42 -16.70
CA PHE A 147 0.91 -1.69 -16.81
C PHE A 147 1.69 -2.92 -16.32
N VAL A 148 3.01 -2.96 -16.50
CA VAL A 148 3.82 -4.14 -16.18
C VAL A 148 3.68 -4.58 -14.72
N PRO A 149 3.69 -3.70 -13.70
CA PRO A 149 3.50 -4.13 -12.31
C PRO A 149 2.19 -4.90 -12.10
N GLY A 150 1.09 -4.41 -12.67
CA GLY A 150 -0.23 -5.07 -12.59
C GLY A 150 -0.25 -6.40 -13.34
N ILE A 151 0.33 -6.42 -14.55
CA ILE A 151 0.42 -7.64 -15.38
C ILE A 151 1.21 -8.73 -14.64
N VAL A 152 2.41 -8.41 -14.14
CA VAL A 152 3.27 -9.36 -13.41
C VAL A 152 2.56 -9.90 -12.18
N MET A 153 1.86 -9.06 -11.42
CA MET A 153 1.11 -9.49 -10.24
C MET A 153 -0.04 -10.45 -10.60
N LEU A 154 -0.82 -10.13 -11.63
CA LEU A 154 -1.92 -10.99 -12.10
C LEU A 154 -1.43 -12.35 -12.59
N PHE A 155 -0.35 -12.37 -13.39
CA PHE A 155 0.25 -13.62 -13.85
C PHE A 155 0.83 -14.44 -12.69
N GLY A 156 1.51 -13.80 -11.74
CA GLY A 156 2.05 -14.46 -10.55
C GLY A 156 0.97 -15.14 -9.72
N ILE A 157 -0.12 -14.43 -9.42
CA ILE A 157 -1.27 -14.97 -8.70
C ILE A 157 -1.94 -16.09 -9.50
N GLY A 158 -2.12 -15.91 -10.82
CA GLY A 158 -2.75 -16.89 -11.69
C GLY A 158 -1.98 -18.22 -11.73
N ILE A 159 -0.66 -18.15 -11.92
CA ILE A 159 0.21 -19.33 -11.95
C ILE A 159 0.21 -20.04 -10.59
N LEU A 160 0.35 -19.29 -9.49
CA LEU A 160 0.33 -19.86 -8.14
C LEU A 160 -1.01 -20.54 -7.83
N SER A 161 -2.13 -19.88 -8.16
CA SER A 161 -3.47 -20.42 -7.96
C SER A 161 -3.67 -21.69 -8.78
N MET A 162 -3.26 -21.69 -10.05
CA MET A 162 -3.31 -22.87 -10.91
C MET A 162 -2.49 -24.02 -10.33
N TRP A 163 -1.29 -23.74 -9.81
CA TRP A 163 -0.42 -24.75 -9.19
C TRP A 163 -1.05 -25.35 -7.93
N ILE A 164 -1.61 -24.52 -7.05
CA ILE A 164 -2.31 -24.98 -5.83
C ILE A 164 -3.52 -25.85 -6.20
N LEU A 165 -4.36 -25.40 -7.12
CA LEU A 165 -5.55 -26.13 -7.56
C LEU A 165 -5.20 -27.47 -8.21
N ARG A 166 -4.14 -27.50 -9.03
CA ARG A 166 -3.62 -28.75 -9.61
C ARG A 166 -3.18 -29.72 -8.52
N ARG A 167 -2.40 -29.24 -7.54
CA ARG A 167 -1.93 -30.10 -6.43
C ARG A 167 -3.07 -30.66 -5.58
N GLN A 168 -4.10 -29.86 -5.29
CA GLN A 168 -5.27 -30.32 -4.55
C GLN A 168 -6.05 -31.41 -5.30
N ARG A 169 -6.21 -31.28 -6.63
CA ARG A 169 -6.86 -32.32 -7.44
C ARG A 169 -6.09 -33.64 -7.46
N GLN A 170 -4.76 -33.59 -7.46
CA GLN A 170 -3.91 -34.79 -7.41
C GLN A 170 -4.04 -35.51 -6.06
N VAL A 171 -4.13 -34.77 -4.95
CA VAL A 171 -4.33 -35.35 -3.60
C VAL A 171 -5.75 -35.92 -3.44
N ALA A 172 -6.76 -35.27 -4.02
CA ALA A 172 -8.15 -35.74 -3.97
C ALA A 172 -8.42 -36.95 -4.89
N ALA A 173 -7.54 -37.25 -5.85
CA ALA A 173 -7.65 -38.39 -6.75
C ALA A 173 -7.12 -39.71 -6.15
N VAL A 174 -6.66 -39.71 -4.89
CA VAL A 174 -6.35 -40.95 -4.17
C VAL A 174 -7.68 -41.68 -3.91
N PRO A 175 -7.85 -42.93 -4.39
CA PRO A 175 -9.10 -43.66 -4.20
C PRO A 175 -9.45 -43.74 -2.71
N SER A 176 -10.72 -43.47 -2.39
CA SER A 176 -11.20 -43.46 -1.01
C SER A 176 -11.12 -44.86 -0.39
N LEU A 177 -11.01 -44.93 0.94
CA LEU A 177 -11.03 -46.19 1.69
C LEU A 177 -12.27 -47.07 1.42
N ALA A 178 -13.34 -46.54 0.83
CA ALA A 178 -14.48 -47.34 0.38
C ALA A 178 -14.12 -48.32 -0.76
N ALA A 179 -13.08 -48.02 -1.55
CA ALA A 179 -12.51 -48.95 -2.51
C ALA A 179 -11.57 -49.98 -1.83
N THR A 180 -11.03 -49.64 -0.65
CA THR A 180 -10.20 -50.54 0.18
C THR A 180 -11.04 -51.60 0.90
N GLU A 181 -12.32 -51.32 1.20
CA GLU A 181 -13.24 -52.28 1.82
C GLU A 181 -13.60 -53.46 0.88
N ALA A 182 -13.35 -53.32 -0.42
CA ALA A 182 -13.47 -54.39 -1.41
C ALA A 182 -12.19 -55.25 -1.56
N ILE A 183 -11.10 -54.91 -0.86
CA ILE A 183 -9.90 -55.73 -0.82
C ILE A 183 -10.11 -56.78 0.28
N ASP A 184 -10.34 -58.03 -0.13
CA ASP A 184 -10.29 -59.16 0.78
C ASP A 184 -8.85 -59.35 1.29
N ILE A 185 -8.60 -58.82 2.49
CA ILE A 185 -7.30 -58.88 3.16
C ILE A 185 -6.88 -60.34 3.39
N ALA A 186 -7.83 -61.28 3.52
CA ALA A 186 -7.52 -62.70 3.62
C ALA A 186 -6.99 -63.27 2.29
N ALA A 187 -7.56 -62.85 1.16
CA ALA A 187 -7.07 -63.24 -0.16
C ALA A 187 -5.68 -62.64 -0.49
N VAL A 188 -5.39 -61.43 -0.03
CA VAL A 188 -4.09 -60.75 -0.27
C VAL A 188 -2.98 -61.26 0.65
N SER A 189 -3.30 -61.63 1.89
CA SER A 189 -2.32 -62.16 2.85
C SER A 189 -1.95 -63.62 2.60
N GLY A 190 -2.70 -64.33 1.74
CA GLY A 190 -2.53 -65.76 1.51
C GLY A 190 -2.79 -66.61 2.75
N ALA A 191 -3.40 -66.03 3.79
CA ALA A 191 -3.59 -66.68 5.08
C ALA A 191 -4.67 -67.76 4.96
N THR A 192 -4.32 -68.96 5.39
CA THR A 192 -5.29 -70.06 5.44
C THR A 192 -6.29 -69.84 6.58
N PRO A 193 -7.54 -70.32 6.46
CA PRO A 193 -8.55 -70.13 7.51
C PRO A 193 -8.13 -70.73 8.86
N GLU A 194 -7.26 -71.75 8.86
CA GLU A 194 -6.72 -72.35 10.08
C GLU A 194 -5.74 -71.42 10.82
N GLU A 195 -4.87 -70.71 10.09
CA GLU A 195 -3.89 -69.77 10.68
C GLU A 195 -4.59 -68.58 11.35
N LEU A 196 -5.66 -68.08 10.75
CA LEU A 196 -6.51 -67.03 11.33
C LEU A 196 -7.17 -67.49 12.64
N GLU A 197 -7.64 -68.73 12.71
CA GLU A 197 -8.25 -69.31 13.90
C GLU A 197 -7.22 -69.49 15.04
N ARG A 198 -5.98 -69.84 14.70
CA ARG A 198 -4.87 -69.94 15.67
C ARG A 198 -4.50 -68.56 16.23
N LEU A 199 -4.40 -67.54 15.37
CA LEU A 199 -4.09 -66.17 15.79
C LEU A 199 -5.19 -65.56 16.67
N ARG A 200 -6.46 -65.83 16.36
CA ARG A 200 -7.60 -65.39 17.20
C ARG A 200 -7.57 -66.01 18.58
N ARG A 201 -7.23 -67.30 18.70
CA ARG A 201 -7.07 -67.97 20.00
C ARG A 201 -5.90 -67.39 20.79
N ALA A 202 -4.75 -67.17 20.15
CA ALA A 202 -3.60 -66.56 20.81
C ALA A 202 -3.90 -65.12 21.29
N LEU A 203 -4.67 -64.34 20.53
CA LEU A 203 -5.11 -63.00 20.95
C LEU A 203 -6.11 -63.02 22.11
N ALA A 204 -6.98 -64.03 22.18
CA ALA A 204 -7.90 -64.19 23.31
C ALA A 204 -7.14 -64.51 24.60
N GLU A 205 -6.14 -65.39 24.51
CA GLU A 205 -5.29 -65.80 25.64
C GLU A 205 -4.41 -64.66 26.19
N VAL A 206 -4.00 -63.71 25.34
CA VAL A 206 -3.21 -62.54 25.76
C VAL A 206 -4.08 -61.42 26.34
N LYS A 207 -5.39 -61.46 26.10
CA LYS A 207 -6.33 -60.40 26.53
C LYS A 207 -6.98 -60.71 27.89
N ASP A 208 -6.91 -61.96 28.34
CA ASP A 208 -7.23 -62.39 29.70
C ASP A 208 -6.02 -62.20 30.64
#